data_AF-A0AAE2EKD9-F1
#
_entry.id   AF-A0AAE2EKD9-F1
#
_cell.length_a   1.000
_cell.length_b   1.000
_cell.length_c   1.000
_cell.angle_alpha   90.00
_cell.angle_beta   90.00
_cell.angle_gamma   90.00
#
_symmetry.space_group_name_H-M   'P 1'
#
loop_
_entity.id
_entity.type
_entity.pdbx_description
1 polymer ?
#
loop_
_entity_poly.entity_id
_entity_poly.type
_entity_poly.pdbx_seq_one_letter_code
_entity_poly.pdbx_strand_id
1 'polypeptide(L)' 'MRRVVLRIDKLMERHGLNQGAFAEKVGIRPAAISQLSRNHVARITIDHLDRIVNTFEIDDVREIIDIVSD' A
#
# COMPACT_ATOMS: atom_id res chain seq x y z
N MET A 1 -13.62 -6.66 -16.54
CA MET A 1 -13.93 -7.36 -15.26
C MET A 1 -13.50 -6.45 -14.10
N ARG A 2 -14.19 -6.44 -12.95
CA ARG A 2 -13.78 -5.59 -11.81
C ARG A 2 -12.80 -6.31 -10.91
N ARG A 3 -11.75 -5.63 -10.46
CA ARG A 3 -10.78 -6.15 -9.49
C ARG A 3 -10.35 -5.08 -8.48
N VAL A 4 -10.03 -5.54 -7.28
CA VAL A 4 -9.45 -4.70 -6.22
C VAL A 4 -7.96 -4.53 -6.48
N VAL A 5 -7.46 -3.31 -6.38
CA VAL A 5 -6.04 -2.99 -6.47
C VAL A 5 -5.61 -2.15 -5.28
N LEU A 6 -4.37 -2.34 -4.86
CA LEU A 6 -3.68 -1.51 -3.90
C LEU A 6 -3.00 -0.34 -4.63
N ARG A 7 -3.00 0.82 -3.99
CA ARG A 7 -2.41 2.07 -4.49
C ARG A 7 -1.12 2.45 -3.75
N ILE A 8 -0.39 1.45 -3.23
CA ILE A 8 0.81 1.70 -2.43
C ILE A 8 1.91 2.41 -3.24
N ASP A 9 1.99 2.13 -4.55
CA ASP A 9 2.84 2.86 -5.49
C ASP A 9 2.51 4.36 -5.54
N LYS A 10 1.21 4.71 -5.58
CA LYS A 10 0.73 6.10 -5.59
C LYS A 10 0.93 6.80 -4.26
N LEU A 11 0.79 6.07 -3.15
CA LEU A 11 1.11 6.61 -1.83
C LEU A 11 2.61 6.91 -1.71
N MET A 12 3.48 6.01 -2.17
CA MET A 12 4.93 6.23 -2.23
C MET A 12 5.31 7.44 -3.10
N GLU A 13 4.73 7.53 -4.30
CA GLU A 13 4.95 8.63 -5.24
C GLU A 13 4.59 9.99 -4.60
N ARG A 14 3.43 10.07 -3.95
CA ARG A 14 2.96 11.29 -3.26
C ARG A 14 3.90 11.77 -2.16
N HIS A 15 4.53 10.85 -1.44
CA HIS A 15 5.46 11.17 -0.35
C HIS A 15 6.93 11.19 -0.78
N GLY A 16 7.23 10.99 -2.07
CA GLY A 16 8.62 10.97 -2.57
C GLY A 16 9.46 9.83 -1.98
N LEU A 17 8.84 8.69 -1.66
CA LEU A 17 9.50 7.55 -1.01
C LEU A 17 9.79 6.43 -2.02
N ASN A 18 10.96 5.82 -1.90
CA ASN A 18 11.22 4.52 -2.53
C ASN A 18 10.68 3.37 -1.67
N GLN A 19 10.63 2.14 -2.20
CA GLN A 19 10.09 0.97 -1.49
C GLN A 19 10.79 0.71 -0.15
N GLY A 20 12.11 0.93 -0.06
CA GLY A 20 12.88 0.72 1.16
C GLY A 20 12.53 1.73 2.25
N ALA A 21 12.52 3.01 1.89
CA ALA A 21 12.15 4.10 2.80
C ALA A 21 10.69 3.98 3.26
N PHE A 22 9.78 3.58 2.37
CA PHE A 22 8.40 3.31 2.74
C PHE A 22 8.30 2.13 3.72
N ALA A 23 8.98 1.01 3.42
CA ALA A 23 9.01 -0.19 4.25
C ALA A 23 9.51 0.10 5.67
N GLU A 24 10.59 0.85 5.79
CA GLU A 24 11.11 1.30 7.08
C GLU A 24 10.08 2.17 7.81
N LYS A 25 9.52 3.17 7.12
CA LYS A 25 8.59 4.14 7.72
C LYS A 25 7.32 3.50 8.26
N VAL A 26 6.72 2.54 7.53
CA VAL A 26 5.51 1.82 7.98
C VAL A 26 5.82 0.58 8.84
N GLY A 27 7.10 0.24 9.03
CA GLY A 27 7.51 -0.95 9.76
C GLY A 27 7.05 -2.26 9.11
N ILE A 28 7.00 -2.36 7.79
CA ILE A 28 6.64 -3.58 7.05
C ILE A 28 7.88 -4.07 6.30
N ARG A 29 8.08 -5.40 6.21
CA ARG A 29 9.25 -5.97 5.54
C ARG A 29 9.35 -5.49 4.07
N PRO A 30 10.55 -5.12 3.57
CA PRO A 30 10.71 -4.64 2.18
C PRO A 30 10.15 -5.59 1.12
N ALA A 31 10.31 -6.90 1.30
CA ALA A 31 9.76 -7.90 0.40
C ALA A 31 8.21 -7.85 0.33
N ALA A 32 7.55 -7.59 1.45
CA ALA A 32 6.09 -7.45 1.49
C ALA A 32 5.64 -6.15 0.80
N ILE A 33 6.30 -5.01 1.07
CA ILE A 33 6.03 -3.75 0.34
C ILE A 33 6.19 -3.94 -1.17
N SER A 34 7.24 -4.65 -1.59
CA SER A 34 7.49 -4.93 -3.00
C SER A 34 6.37 -5.75 -3.66
N GLN A 35 5.72 -6.67 -2.93
CA GLN A 35 4.54 -7.41 -3.43
C GLN A 35 3.29 -6.54 -3.43
N LEU A 36 3.06 -5.76 -2.37
CA LEU A 36 1.90 -4.89 -2.19
C LEU A 36 1.86 -3.79 -3.27
N SER A 37 2.98 -3.10 -3.52
CA SER A 37 3.06 -2.01 -4.50
C SER A 37 2.91 -2.46 -5.95
N ARG A 38 3.10 -3.75 -6.23
CA ARG A 38 2.93 -4.34 -7.58
C ARG A 38 1.61 -5.09 -7.74
N ASN A 39 0.76 -5.12 -6.72
CA ASN A 39 -0.46 -5.93 -6.73
C ASN A 39 -0.22 -7.43 -7.00
N HIS A 40 0.97 -7.94 -6.65
CA HIS A 40 1.34 -9.36 -6.80
C HIS A 40 1.01 -10.17 -5.54
N VAL A 41 0.44 -9.53 -4.52
CA VAL A 41 0.17 -10.13 -3.22
C VAL A 41 -1.05 -11.05 -3.28
N ALA A 42 -0.97 -12.23 -2.65
CA ALA A 42 -2.12 -13.12 -2.49
C ALA A 42 -3.06 -12.70 -1.35
N ARG A 43 -2.52 -11.99 -0.33
CA ARG A 43 -3.25 -11.57 0.86
C ARG A 43 -2.70 -10.28 1.44
N ILE A 44 -3.60 -9.35 1.76
CA ILE A 44 -3.34 -8.21 2.65
C ILE A 44 -4.04 -8.45 4.01
N THR A 45 -3.44 -7.98 5.10
CA THR A 45 -3.97 -8.14 6.46
C THR A 45 -4.38 -6.77 7.02
N ILE A 46 -5.23 -6.76 8.04
CA ILE A 46 -5.58 -5.54 8.76
C ILE A 46 -4.35 -4.90 9.40
N ASP A 47 -3.42 -5.67 9.97
CA ASP A 47 -2.16 -5.11 10.51
C ASP A 47 -1.33 -4.36 9.45
N HIS A 48 -1.28 -4.83 8.19
CA HIS A 48 -0.64 -4.06 7.12
C HIS A 48 -1.36 -2.73 6.87
N LEU A 49 -2.70 -2.76 6.84
CA LEU A 49 -3.51 -1.57 6.63
C LEU A 49 -3.35 -0.59 7.79
N ASP A 50 -3.50 -1.04 9.03
CA ASP A 50 -3.35 -0.26 10.26
C ASP A 50 -1.99 0.44 10.30
N ARG A 51 -0.90 -0.26 9.99
CA ARG A 51 0.43 0.36 9.92
C ARG A 51 0.48 1.47 8.90
N ILE A 52 -0.05 1.25 7.70
CA ILE A 52 -0.01 2.25 6.62
C ILE A 52 -0.89 3.45 6.98
N VAL A 53 -2.15 3.23 7.38
CA VAL A 53 -3.09 4.33 7.65
C VAL A 53 -2.65 5.17 8.85
N ASN A 54 -2.12 4.54 9.92
CA ASN A 54 -1.61 5.30 11.07
C ASN A 54 -0.29 6.03 10.77
N THR A 55 0.58 5.49 9.91
CA THR A 55 1.86 6.13 9.55
C THR A 55 1.66 7.41 8.72
N PHE A 56 0.60 7.44 7.90
CA PHE A 56 0.33 8.54 6.96
C PHE A 56 -0.93 9.32 7.31
N GLU A 57 -1.56 9.05 8.46
CA GLU A 57 -2.79 9.70 8.93
C GLU A 57 -3.88 9.69 7.84
N ILE A 58 -4.11 8.50 7.26
CA ILE A 58 -5.06 8.31 6.14
C ILE A 58 -6.46 8.09 6.70
N ASP A 59 -7.37 9.01 6.39
CA ASP A 59 -8.78 8.93 6.75
C ASP A 59 -9.67 8.35 5.64
N ASP A 60 -9.17 8.27 4.38
CA ASP A 60 -9.88 7.69 3.24
C ASP A 60 -9.17 6.45 2.69
N VAL A 61 -9.82 5.28 2.83
CA VAL A 61 -9.32 4.00 2.31
C VAL A 61 -9.05 4.03 0.79
N ARG A 62 -9.68 4.94 0.04
CA ARG A 62 -9.45 5.08 -1.41
C ARG A 62 -8.05 5.58 -1.76
N GLU A 63 -7.30 6.06 -0.79
CA GLU A 63 -5.89 6.41 -0.94
C GLU A 63 -4.97 5.19 -1.03
N ILE A 64 -5.41 4.05 -0.51
CA ILE A 64 -4.65 2.80 -0.44
C ILE A 64 -5.28 1.65 -1.23
N ILE A 65 -6.58 1.68 -1.49
CA ILE A 65 -7.34 0.62 -2.17
C ILE A 65 -8.24 1.25 -3.24
N ASP A 66 -8.33 0.62 -4.41
CA ASP A 66 -9.26 1.01 -5.47
C ASP A 66 -9.94 -0.21 -6.10
N ILE A 67 -10.98 0.04 -6.88
CA ILE A 67 -11.62 -0.96 -7.75
C ILE A 67 -11.48 -0.49 -9.19
N VAL A 68 -10.70 -1.21 -9.97
CA VAL A 68 -10.52 -0.94 -11.40
C VAL A 68 -11.37 -1.89 -12.24
N SER A 69 -11.80 -1.42 -13.41
CA SER A 69 -12.45 -2.24 -14.42
C SER A 69 -11.49 -2.44 -15.58
N ASP A 70 -11.25 -3.70 -15.96
CA ASP A 70 -10.69 -4.05 -17.27
C ASP A 70 -11.76 -3.89 -18.36
#